data_AF-A0A4R2JPL7-F1
#
_entry.id   AF-A0A4R2JPL7-F1
#
_cell.length_a   1.000
_cell.length_b   1.000
_cell.length_c   1.000
_cell.angle_alpha   90.00
_cell.angle_beta   90.00
_cell.angle_gamma   90.00
#
_symmetry.space_group_name_H-M   'P 1'
#
loop_
_entity.id
_entity.type
_entity.pdbx_description
1 polymer ?
#
loop_
_entity_poly.entity_id
_entity_poly.type
_entity_poly.pdbx_seq_one_letter_code
_entity_poly.pdbx_strand_id
1 'polypeptide(L)'
;MTEGWHSWVGTVHGVVLITVAVLPLAVLAVWFLARRRSVTGTTPAWAWRMSLAEVGMVYGTVPWVWMIMLPGGRAGAVPGRVSVVPLRDLLAVLADGPLTATVQVVGNLLVFAALGFFGPLRFAALASVPRILALAAGCSVLVETAQYVLRLDRVSSVDDVLLNTAGAGLAALAARRWWQDRACA
;
A
#
# COMPACT_ATOMS: atom_id res chain seq x y z
N MET A 1 10.64 3.53 31.13
CA MET A 1 10.93 2.15 30.67
C MET A 1 9.88 1.64 29.66
N THR A 2 9.50 2.45 28.67
CA THR A 2 8.59 2.05 27.55
C THR A 2 9.28 2.06 26.18
N GLU A 3 10.61 2.26 26.16
CA GLU A 3 11.44 2.40 24.95
C GLU A 3 11.51 1.12 24.10
N GLY A 4 11.24 -0.05 24.70
CA GLY A 4 11.39 -1.35 24.04
C GLY A 4 10.39 -1.59 22.91
N TRP A 5 9.10 -1.38 23.11
CA TRP A 5 8.08 -1.69 22.09
C TRP A 5 7.93 -0.57 21.06
N HIS A 6 7.91 0.70 21.52
CA HIS A 6 7.71 1.86 20.64
C HIS A 6 8.81 2.03 19.58
N SER A 7 10.05 1.62 19.87
CA SER A 7 11.13 1.69 18.88
C SER A 7 10.94 0.71 17.72
N TRP A 8 10.27 -0.43 17.93
CA TRP A 8 10.05 -1.46 16.91
C TRP A 8 8.78 -1.24 16.10
N VAL A 9 7.68 -0.82 16.73
CA VAL A 9 6.39 -0.61 16.03
C VAL A 9 6.08 0.85 15.70
N GLY A 10 6.83 1.80 16.28
CA GLY A 10 6.61 3.24 16.13
C GLY A 10 7.62 3.94 15.23
N THR A 11 8.59 3.22 14.65
CA THR A 11 9.62 3.81 13.77
C THR A 11 9.64 3.16 12.39
N VAL A 12 10.04 3.92 11.38
CA VAL A 12 10.16 3.41 9.99
C VAL A 12 11.12 2.21 9.96
N HIS A 13 12.26 2.30 10.65
CA HIS A 13 13.23 1.21 10.71
C HIS A 13 12.65 -0.05 11.34
N GLY A 14 11.91 0.10 12.44
CA GLY A 14 11.24 -1.02 13.10
C GLY A 14 10.20 -1.70 12.22
N VAL A 15 9.37 -0.92 11.52
CA VAL A 15 8.38 -1.44 10.56
C VAL A 15 9.07 -2.19 9.40
N VAL A 16 10.16 -1.64 8.85
CA VAL A 16 10.94 -2.31 7.80
C VAL A 16 11.52 -3.64 8.31
N LEU A 17 12.13 -3.65 9.50
CA LEU A 17 12.69 -4.86 10.11
C LEU A 17 11.61 -5.92 10.33
N ILE A 18 10.46 -5.54 10.88
CA ILE A 18 9.32 -6.46 11.09
C ILE A 18 8.82 -7.01 9.76
N THR A 19 8.68 -6.15 8.75
CA THR A 19 8.23 -6.56 7.41
C THR A 19 9.16 -7.63 6.85
N VAL A 20 10.48 -7.37 6.84
CA VAL A 20 11.49 -8.34 6.39
C VAL A 20 11.45 -9.63 7.22
N ALA A 21 11.32 -9.53 8.54
CA ALA A 21 11.26 -10.69 9.43
C ALA A 21 10.00 -11.54 9.21
N VAL A 22 8.89 -10.94 8.77
CA VAL A 22 7.62 -11.62 8.49
C VAL A 22 7.58 -12.21 7.07
N LEU A 23 8.53 -11.86 6.18
CA LEU A 23 8.60 -12.41 4.82
C LEU A 23 8.54 -13.95 4.77
N PRO A 24 9.30 -14.71 5.60
CA PRO A 24 9.22 -16.17 5.59
C PRO A 24 7.83 -16.68 5.99
N LEU A 25 7.16 -16.00 6.94
CA LEU A 25 5.79 -16.34 7.34
C LEU A 25 4.80 -16.07 6.22
N ALA A 26 4.97 -14.98 5.47
CA ALA A 26 4.15 -14.70 4.29
C ALA A 26 4.32 -15.80 3.22
N VAL A 27 5.56 -16.22 2.96
CA VAL A 27 5.85 -17.34 2.04
C VAL A 27 5.19 -18.64 2.51
N LEU A 28 5.31 -18.96 3.80
CA LEU A 28 4.66 -20.14 4.40
C LEU A 28 3.13 -20.05 4.32
N ALA A 29 2.55 -18.87 4.49
CA ALA A 29 1.11 -18.65 4.35
C ALA A 29 0.65 -18.90 2.91
N VAL A 30 1.39 -18.43 1.90
CA VAL A 30 1.12 -18.74 0.49
C VAL A 30 1.14 -20.25 0.26
N TRP A 31 2.19 -20.92 0.73
CA TRP A 31 2.33 -22.37 0.59
C TRP A 31 1.19 -23.14 1.28
N PHE A 32 0.85 -22.77 2.51
CA PHE A 32 -0.20 -23.43 3.29
C PHE A 32 -1.58 -23.26 2.63
N LEU A 33 -1.92 -22.04 2.20
CA LEU A 33 -3.18 -21.76 1.50
C LEU A 33 -3.25 -22.49 0.16
N ALA A 34 -2.16 -22.50 -0.61
CA ALA A 34 -2.11 -23.19 -1.90
C ALA A 34 -2.25 -24.71 -1.73
N ARG A 35 -1.59 -25.30 -0.72
CA ARG A 35 -1.69 -26.73 -0.41
C ARG A 35 -3.09 -27.10 0.05
N ARG A 36 -3.70 -26.31 0.94
CA ARG A 36 -5.08 -26.53 1.39
C ARG A 36 -6.08 -26.51 0.23
N ARG A 37 -5.93 -25.56 -0.70
CA ARG A 37 -6.80 -25.42 -1.89
C ARG A 37 -6.62 -26.53 -2.91
N SER A 38 -5.39 -27.02 -3.06
CA SER A 38 -5.09 -28.15 -3.95
C SER A 38 -5.72 -29.45 -3.44
N VAL A 39 -5.77 -29.64 -2.11
CA VAL A 39 -6.44 -30.78 -1.48
C VAL A 39 -7.96 -30.73 -1.66
N THR A 40 -8.56 -29.54 -1.74
CA THR A 40 -10.00 -29.36 -1.97
C THR A 40 -10.40 -29.45 -3.46
N GLY A 41 -9.53 -29.95 -4.33
CA GLY A 41 -9.86 -30.25 -5.74
C GLY A 41 -9.77 -29.07 -6.71
N THR A 42 -9.18 -27.94 -6.32
CA THR A 42 -8.88 -26.85 -7.28
C THR A 42 -7.60 -27.16 -8.06
N THR A 43 -7.50 -26.66 -9.30
CA THR A 43 -6.28 -26.87 -10.09
C THR A 43 -5.07 -26.26 -9.37
N PRO A 44 -3.92 -26.96 -9.28
CA PRO A 44 -2.77 -26.50 -8.50
C PRO A 44 -2.32 -25.09 -8.91
N ALA A 45 -2.26 -24.80 -10.21
CA ALA A 45 -1.83 -23.50 -10.72
C ALA A 45 -2.76 -22.35 -10.27
N TRP A 46 -4.08 -22.58 -10.24
CA TRP A 46 -5.03 -21.57 -9.77
C TRP A 46 -4.93 -21.35 -8.26
N ALA A 47 -4.78 -22.43 -7.49
CA ALA A 47 -4.61 -22.39 -6.04
C ALA A 47 -3.40 -21.55 -5.62
N TRP A 48 -2.27 -21.74 -6.29
CA TRP A 48 -1.04 -20.95 -6.06
C TRP A 48 -1.23 -19.48 -6.42
N ARG A 49 -1.78 -19.19 -7.61
CA ARG A 49 -2.01 -17.80 -8.06
C ARG A 49 -2.93 -17.02 -7.12
N MET A 50 -4.00 -17.64 -6.63
CA MET A 50 -4.93 -17.00 -5.70
C MET A 50 -4.30 -16.75 -4.34
N SER A 51 -3.56 -17.73 -3.82
CA SER A 51 -2.86 -17.61 -2.53
C SER A 51 -1.79 -16.52 -2.58
N LEU A 52 -1.05 -16.46 -3.69
CA LEU A 52 -0.08 -15.39 -3.92
C LEU A 52 -0.74 -14.02 -4.03
N ALA A 53 -1.87 -13.91 -4.74
CA ALA A 53 -2.58 -12.64 -4.87
C ALA A 53 -3.12 -12.13 -3.53
N GLU A 54 -3.68 -12.99 -2.69
CA GLU A 54 -4.18 -12.60 -1.37
C GLU A 54 -3.06 -12.16 -0.44
N VAL A 55 -2.03 -13.00 -0.27
CA VAL A 55 -0.92 -12.69 0.64
C VAL A 55 -0.10 -11.52 0.11
N GLY A 56 0.18 -11.48 -1.19
CA GLY A 56 0.92 -10.40 -1.84
C GLY A 56 0.21 -9.06 -1.72
N MET A 57 -1.13 -9.03 -1.81
CA MET A 57 -1.92 -7.83 -1.59
C MET A 57 -1.77 -7.32 -0.16
N VAL A 58 -1.93 -8.19 0.83
CA VAL A 58 -1.85 -7.81 2.26
C VAL A 58 -0.43 -7.41 2.62
N TYR A 59 0.53 -8.30 2.40
CA TYR A 59 1.93 -8.09 2.74
C TYR A 59 2.55 -6.92 1.96
N GLY A 60 2.11 -6.68 0.72
CA GLY A 60 2.60 -5.59 -0.10
C GLY A 60 1.92 -4.24 0.16
N THR A 61 0.82 -4.17 0.92
CA THR A 61 0.08 -2.92 1.18
C THR A 61 0.15 -2.51 2.66
N VAL A 62 -0.03 -3.46 3.58
CA VAL A 62 -0.13 -3.17 5.02
C VAL A 62 1.12 -2.49 5.60
N PRO A 63 2.35 -2.94 5.32
CA PRO A 63 3.55 -2.25 5.81
C PRO A 63 3.65 -0.80 5.34
N TRP A 64 3.25 -0.51 4.10
CA TRP A 64 3.26 0.85 3.58
C TRP A 64 2.23 1.74 4.28
N VAL A 65 1.01 1.25 4.41
CA VAL A 65 -0.05 1.96 5.16
C VAL A 65 0.38 2.20 6.61
N TRP A 66 1.03 1.23 7.23
CA TRP A 66 1.58 1.41 8.57
C TRP A 66 2.66 2.50 8.61
N MET A 67 3.63 2.48 7.70
CA MET A 67 4.68 3.50 7.64
C MET A 67 4.12 4.93 7.47
N ILE A 68 3.09 5.11 6.66
CA ILE A 68 2.46 6.44 6.48
C ILE A 68 1.59 6.85 7.66
N MET A 69 1.11 5.89 8.46
CA MET A 69 0.38 6.12 9.70
C MET A 69 1.27 6.32 10.93
N LEU A 70 2.59 6.18 10.80
CA LEU A 70 3.49 6.48 11.92
C LEU A 70 3.44 7.98 12.27
N PRO A 71 3.24 8.33 13.55
CA PRO A 71 3.19 9.72 14.00
C PRO A 71 4.53 10.43 13.75
N GLY A 72 4.46 11.67 13.29
CA GLY A 72 5.61 12.57 13.22
C GLY A 72 6.11 12.98 14.62
N GLY A 73 7.33 13.51 14.68
CA GLY A 73 8.00 13.86 15.95
C GLY A 73 7.27 14.91 16.81
N ARG A 74 6.25 15.59 16.28
CA ARG A 74 5.38 16.54 17.02
C ARG A 74 3.89 16.17 16.96
N ALA A 75 3.57 14.90 16.68
CA ALA A 75 2.18 14.41 16.66
C ALA A 75 1.44 14.78 17.95
N GLY A 76 0.24 15.34 17.81
CA GLY A 76 -0.56 15.84 18.93
C GLY A 76 -0.15 17.21 19.51
N ALA A 77 1.05 17.72 19.20
CA ALA A 77 1.54 19.04 19.68
C ALA A 77 1.32 20.18 18.67
N VAL A 78 1.05 19.87 17.40
CA VAL A 78 0.80 20.84 16.33
C VAL A 78 -0.61 20.60 15.77
N PRO A 79 -1.40 21.64 15.43
CA PRO A 79 -2.66 21.45 14.69
C PRO A 79 -2.39 20.69 13.39
N GLY A 80 -3.25 19.71 13.07
CA GLY A 80 -3.16 18.98 11.80
C GLY A 80 -3.16 19.96 10.62
N ARG A 81 -2.12 19.91 9.79
CA ARG A 81 -1.97 20.80 8.63
C ARG A 81 -2.60 20.11 7.42
N VAL A 82 -3.38 20.85 6.64
CA VAL A 82 -3.99 20.34 5.40
C VAL A 82 -3.49 21.19 4.23
N SER A 83 -2.93 20.54 3.22
CA SER A 83 -2.58 21.16 1.95
C SER A 83 -3.60 20.74 0.90
N VAL A 84 -4.58 21.61 0.68
CA VAL A 84 -5.67 21.39 -0.28
C VAL A 84 -5.26 21.80 -1.70
N VAL A 85 -4.16 22.54 -1.84
CA VAL A 85 -3.68 23.02 -3.15
C VAL A 85 -2.85 21.93 -3.81
N PRO A 86 -3.36 21.28 -4.88
CA PRO A 86 -2.60 20.27 -5.60
C PRO A 86 -1.31 20.88 -6.17
N LEU A 87 -0.25 20.06 -6.26
CA LEU A 87 1.10 20.35 -6.73
C LEU A 87 1.95 21.24 -5.81
N ARG A 88 1.39 21.81 -4.74
CA ARG A 88 2.13 22.69 -3.83
C ARG A 88 3.17 21.91 -3.02
N ASP A 89 2.77 20.77 -2.50
CA ASP A 89 3.66 19.97 -1.66
C ASP A 89 4.70 19.27 -2.53
N LEU A 90 4.31 18.78 -3.72
CA LEU A 90 5.25 18.22 -4.68
C LEU A 90 6.35 19.22 -5.09
N LEU A 91 6.01 20.49 -5.33
CA LEU A 91 6.97 21.54 -5.66
C LEU A 91 7.88 21.91 -4.48
N ALA A 92 7.35 21.93 -3.26
CA ALA A 92 8.15 22.18 -2.06
C ALA A 92 9.19 21.08 -1.85
N VAL A 93 8.80 19.82 -2.05
CA VAL A 93 9.69 18.66 -1.89
C VAL A 93 10.74 18.61 -3.00
N LEU A 94 10.38 18.99 -4.23
CA LEU A 94 11.34 19.15 -5.33
C LEU A 94 12.38 20.24 -5.02
N ALA A 95 11.99 21.30 -4.30
CA ALA A 95 12.89 22.36 -3.87
C ALA A 95 13.83 21.92 -2.73
N ASP A 96 13.38 21.02 -1.85
CA ASP A 96 14.19 20.46 -0.75
C ASP A 96 15.28 19.49 -1.23
N GLY A 97 15.19 19.00 -2.47
CA GLY A 97 16.26 18.28 -3.16
C GLY A 97 15.79 17.00 -3.88
N PRO A 98 16.55 16.55 -4.90
CA PRO A 98 16.12 15.48 -5.80
C PRO A 98 15.98 14.12 -5.10
N LEU A 99 16.79 13.85 -4.08
CA LEU A 99 16.70 12.60 -3.32
C LEU A 99 15.41 12.53 -2.49
N THR A 100 15.09 13.61 -1.77
CA THR A 100 13.87 13.72 -0.95
C THR A 100 12.62 13.59 -1.82
N ALA A 101 12.59 14.29 -2.95
CA ALA A 101 11.50 14.20 -3.93
C ALA A 101 11.32 12.79 -4.49
N THR A 102 12.41 12.13 -4.86
CA THR A 102 12.35 10.76 -5.37
C THR A 102 11.78 9.81 -4.31
N VAL A 103 12.27 9.89 -3.06
CA VAL A 103 11.80 9.03 -1.97
C VAL A 103 10.31 9.25 -1.69
N GLN A 104 9.84 10.49 -1.66
CA GLN A 104 8.43 10.78 -1.38
C GLN A 104 7.52 10.35 -2.52
N VAL A 105 7.87 10.67 -3.77
CA VAL A 105 7.08 10.29 -4.95
C VAL A 105 7.01 8.76 -5.07
N VAL A 106 8.16 8.08 -5.00
CA VAL A 106 8.21 6.62 -5.08
C VAL A 106 7.51 5.99 -3.89
N GLY A 107 7.71 6.52 -2.68
CA GLY A 107 7.06 6.03 -1.46
C GLY A 107 5.53 6.01 -1.58
N ASN A 108 4.95 7.12 -2.03
CA ASN A 108 3.50 7.22 -2.24
C ASN A 108 3.01 6.32 -3.38
N LEU A 109 3.71 6.29 -4.53
CA LEU A 109 3.36 5.38 -5.63
C LEU A 109 3.31 3.90 -5.18
N LEU A 110 4.11 3.51 -4.19
CA LEU A 110 4.17 2.14 -3.70
C LEU A 110 3.06 1.77 -2.71
N VAL A 111 2.41 2.74 -2.05
CA VAL A 111 1.44 2.49 -0.96
C VAL A 111 0.32 1.54 -1.38
N PHE A 112 -0.31 1.80 -2.53
CA PHE A 112 -1.38 0.94 -3.08
C PHE A 112 -0.97 0.19 -4.35
N ALA A 113 0.33 0.14 -4.68
CA ALA A 113 0.80 -0.60 -5.86
C ALA A 113 0.46 -2.11 -5.76
N ALA A 114 0.69 -2.73 -4.59
CA ALA A 114 0.36 -4.14 -4.38
C ALA A 114 -1.16 -4.40 -4.45
N LEU A 115 -1.98 -3.49 -3.91
CA LEU A 115 -3.44 -3.53 -4.06
C LEU A 115 -3.86 -3.46 -5.53
N GLY A 116 -3.26 -2.56 -6.31
CA GLY A 116 -3.53 -2.42 -7.74
C GLY A 116 -3.07 -3.60 -8.58
N PHE A 117 -1.93 -4.22 -8.24
CA PHE A 117 -1.40 -5.38 -8.95
C PHE A 117 -2.20 -6.65 -8.67
N PHE A 118 -2.43 -6.97 -7.39
CA PHE A 118 -3.05 -8.22 -6.97
C PHE A 118 -4.58 -8.16 -6.87
N GLY A 119 -5.16 -6.97 -6.73
CA GLY A 119 -6.61 -6.73 -6.71
C GLY A 119 -7.37 -7.40 -7.85
N PRO A 120 -7.06 -7.07 -9.13
CA PRO A 120 -7.75 -7.66 -10.28
C PRO A 120 -7.46 -9.15 -10.47
N LEU A 121 -6.32 -9.64 -9.97
CA LEU A 121 -5.99 -11.07 -9.97
C LEU A 121 -6.88 -11.85 -9.00
N ARG A 122 -7.30 -11.23 -7.89
CA ARG A 122 -8.11 -11.87 -6.85
C ARG A 122 -9.60 -11.67 -7.03
N PHE A 123 -10.02 -10.50 -7.49
CA PHE A 123 -11.43 -10.11 -7.59
C PHE A 123 -11.77 -9.72 -9.02
N ALA A 124 -12.58 -10.53 -9.70
CA ALA A 124 -13.04 -10.22 -11.05
C ALA A 124 -13.82 -8.88 -11.13
N ALA A 125 -14.48 -8.48 -10.04
CA ALA A 125 -15.12 -7.18 -9.93
C ALA A 125 -14.11 -6.01 -10.05
N LEU A 126 -12.84 -6.21 -9.67
CA LEU A 126 -11.78 -5.21 -9.77
C LEU A 126 -10.95 -5.33 -11.06
N ALA A 127 -11.31 -6.23 -11.98
CA ALA A 127 -10.67 -6.39 -13.29
C ALA A 127 -11.00 -5.21 -14.23
N SER A 128 -10.69 -3.99 -13.80
CA SER A 128 -10.91 -2.74 -14.52
C SER A 128 -10.05 -1.65 -13.89
N VAL A 129 -9.23 -0.98 -14.71
CA VAL A 129 -8.34 0.09 -14.23
C VAL A 129 -9.13 1.23 -13.57
N PRO A 130 -10.23 1.75 -14.14
CA PRO A 130 -11.09 2.72 -13.46
C PRO A 130 -11.58 2.29 -12.07
N ARG A 131 -11.95 1.01 -11.90
CA ARG A 131 -12.41 0.50 -10.59
C ARG A 131 -11.29 0.44 -9.57
N ILE A 132 -10.07 0.10 -10.00
CA ILE A 132 -8.88 0.11 -9.14
C ILE A 132 -8.50 1.54 -8.77
N LEU A 133 -8.55 2.48 -9.72
CA LEU A 133 -8.32 3.90 -9.44
C LEU A 133 -9.35 4.43 -8.41
N ALA A 134 -10.63 4.11 -8.58
CA ALA A 134 -11.67 4.52 -7.63
C ALA A 134 -11.46 3.91 -6.24
N LEU A 135 -11.11 2.62 -6.16
CA LEU A 135 -10.79 1.95 -4.91
C LEU A 135 -9.57 2.59 -4.22
N ALA A 136 -8.48 2.79 -4.96
CA ALA A 136 -7.24 3.37 -4.44
C ALA A 136 -7.44 4.83 -4.00
N ALA A 137 -8.19 5.62 -4.75
CA ALA A 137 -8.56 6.98 -4.37
C ALA A 137 -9.39 6.99 -3.09
N GLY A 138 -10.40 6.12 -2.98
CA GLY A 138 -11.21 5.96 -1.76
C GLY A 138 -10.36 5.56 -0.56
N CYS A 139 -9.50 4.55 -0.70
CA CYS A 139 -8.56 4.13 0.35
C CYS A 139 -7.60 5.26 0.74
N SER A 140 -7.08 6.02 -0.23
CA SER A 140 -6.17 7.13 0.06
C SER A 140 -6.87 8.26 0.80
N VAL A 141 -8.09 8.62 0.42
CA VAL A 141 -8.88 9.62 1.15
C VAL A 141 -9.15 9.17 2.58
N LEU A 142 -9.42 7.88 2.81
CA LEU A 142 -9.59 7.34 4.17
C LEU A 142 -8.30 7.43 4.99
N VAL A 143 -7.16 7.12 4.40
CA VAL A 143 -5.82 7.26 5.00
C VAL A 143 -5.56 8.72 5.38
N GLU A 144 -5.73 9.64 4.43
CA GLU A 144 -5.57 11.08 4.68
C GLU A 144 -6.49 11.58 5.80
N THR A 145 -7.77 11.18 5.75
CA THR A 145 -8.76 11.53 6.78
C THR A 145 -8.32 11.00 8.15
N ALA A 146 -7.80 9.77 8.22
CA ALA A 146 -7.28 9.20 9.45
C ALA A 146 -6.05 9.98 9.96
N GLN A 147 -5.10 10.33 9.09
CA GLN A 147 -3.93 11.14 9.46
C GLN A 147 -4.32 12.51 10.00
N TYR A 148 -5.31 13.15 9.38
CA TYR A 148 -5.86 14.43 9.82
C TYR A 148 -6.54 14.32 11.19
N VAL A 149 -7.47 13.37 11.35
CA VAL A 149 -8.23 13.18 12.61
C VAL A 149 -7.31 12.78 13.76
N LEU A 150 -6.34 11.90 13.50
CA LEU A 150 -5.37 11.43 14.49
C LEU A 150 -4.23 12.42 14.75
N ARG A 151 -4.20 13.57 14.05
CA ARG A 151 -3.21 14.64 14.21
C ARG A 151 -1.77 14.12 14.22
N LEU A 152 -1.45 13.28 13.24
CA LEU A 152 -0.15 12.59 13.17
C LEU A 152 1.03 13.51 12.78
N ASP A 153 0.87 14.84 12.85
CA ASP A 153 1.86 15.83 12.40
C ASP A 153 2.32 15.59 10.96
N ARG A 154 1.40 15.09 10.13
CA ARG A 154 1.57 14.98 8.68
C ARG A 154 0.66 15.98 7.98
N VAL A 155 1.16 16.55 6.89
CA VAL A 155 0.38 17.44 6.03
C VAL A 155 -0.55 16.57 5.21
N SER A 156 -1.86 16.70 5.42
CA SER A 156 -2.82 15.95 4.61
C SER A 156 -2.84 16.56 3.21
N SER A 157 -2.43 15.80 2.19
CA SER A 157 -2.13 16.33 0.86
C SER A 157 -2.93 15.66 -0.24
N VAL A 158 -3.49 16.48 -1.13
CA VAL A 158 -4.10 15.99 -2.38
C VAL A 158 -3.05 15.28 -3.25
N ASP A 159 -1.78 15.68 -3.17
CA ASP A 159 -0.70 15.09 -3.94
C ASP A 159 -0.46 13.63 -3.55
N ASP A 160 -0.57 13.29 -2.26
CA ASP A 160 -0.42 11.93 -1.77
C ASP A 160 -1.57 11.03 -2.27
N VAL A 161 -2.81 11.55 -2.31
CA VAL A 161 -3.96 10.85 -2.90
C VAL A 161 -3.74 10.57 -4.38
N LEU A 162 -3.25 11.55 -5.13
CA LEU A 162 -2.97 11.41 -6.56
C LEU A 162 -1.86 10.38 -6.82
N LEU A 163 -0.76 10.45 -6.06
CA LEU A 163 0.36 9.54 -6.20
C LEU A 163 -0.02 8.11 -5.81
N ASN A 164 -0.68 7.90 -4.67
CA ASN A 164 -1.15 6.58 -4.23
C ASN A 164 -2.10 5.94 -5.27
N THR A 165 -3.01 6.75 -5.82
CA THR A 165 -3.97 6.33 -6.86
C THR A 165 -3.27 5.99 -8.18
N ALA A 166 -2.33 6.83 -8.63
CA ALA A 166 -1.55 6.60 -9.83
C ALA A 166 -0.71 5.33 -9.71
N GLY A 167 -0.08 5.09 -8.56
CA GLY A 167 0.69 3.90 -8.26
C GLY A 167 -0.13 2.62 -8.39
N ALA A 168 -1.35 2.60 -7.82
CA ALA A 168 -2.28 1.49 -7.97
C ALA A 168 -2.69 1.27 -9.44
N GLY A 169 -2.96 2.34 -10.19
CA GLY A 169 -3.30 2.27 -11.61
C GLY A 169 -2.17 1.71 -12.48
N LEU A 170 -0.95 2.17 -12.28
CA LEU A 170 0.25 1.68 -12.99
C LEU A 170 0.49 0.19 -12.70
N ALA A 171 0.36 -0.20 -11.44
CA ALA A 171 0.51 -1.60 -11.03
C ALA A 171 -0.60 -2.50 -11.62
N ALA A 172 -1.84 -2.00 -11.71
CA ALA A 172 -2.94 -2.70 -12.37
C ALA A 172 -2.72 -2.88 -13.88
N LEU A 173 -2.16 -1.86 -14.55
CA LEU A 173 -1.79 -1.91 -15.96
C LEU A 173 -0.67 -2.92 -16.19
N ALA A 174 0.36 -2.93 -15.33
CA ALA A 174 1.40 -3.95 -15.38
C ALA A 174 0.78 -5.36 -15.23
N ALA A 175 -0.18 -5.52 -14.32
CA ALA A 175 -0.88 -6.78 -14.08
C ALA A 175 -1.84 -7.20 -15.23
N ARG A 176 -2.14 -6.31 -16.19
CA ARG A 176 -3.25 -6.45 -17.17
C ARG A 176 -3.29 -7.78 -17.91
N ARG A 177 -2.16 -8.24 -18.42
CA ARG A 177 -2.07 -9.52 -19.15
C ARG A 177 -2.61 -10.70 -18.32
N TRP A 178 -2.28 -10.74 -17.03
CA TRP A 178 -2.58 -11.90 -16.19
C TRP A 178 -4.03 -11.97 -15.70
N TRP A 179 -4.77 -10.86 -15.73
CA TRP A 179 -6.18 -10.85 -15.37
C TRP A 179 -7.13 -10.77 -16.57
N GLN A 180 -6.64 -10.39 -17.76
CA GLN A 180 -7.40 -10.53 -19.01
C GLN A 180 -7.51 -11.98 -19.49
N ASP A 181 -6.46 -12.79 -19.30
CA ASP A 181 -6.49 -14.23 -19.62
C ASP A 181 -7.57 -14.99 -18.82
N ARG A 182 -8.03 -14.44 -17.68
CA ARG A 182 -9.13 -15.00 -16.88
C ARG A 182 -10.53 -14.58 -17.33
N ALA A 183 -10.66 -13.50 -18.09
CA ALA A 183 -11.96 -13.05 -18.58
C ALA A 183 -12.43 -13.87 -19.79
N CYS A 184 -11.49 -14.55 -20.47
CA CYS A 184 -11.73 -15.39 -21.64
C CYS A 184 -11.64 -16.91 -21.36
N ALA A 185 -11.34 -17.32 -20.12
CA ALA A 185 -11.21 -18.72 -19.69
C ALA A 185 -12.34 -19.11 -18.73
#